data_AF-G5BAE3-F1
#
_entry.id   AF-G5BAE3-F1
#
_cell.length_a   1.000
_cell.length_b   1.000
_cell.length_c   1.000
_cell.angle_alpha   90.00
_cell.angle_beta   90.00
_cell.angle_gamma   90.00
#
_symmetry.space_group_name_H-M   'P 1'
#
loop_
_entity.id
_entity.type
_entity.pdbx_description
1 polymer ?
#
loop_
_entity_poly.entity_id
_entity_poly.type
_entity_poly.pdbx_seq_one_letter_code
_entity_poly.pdbx_strand_id
1 'polypeptide(L)'
;MRWQQKLKQAKLAEQYREQSWMTMASMEKELQEMEAQYDKEFGDGSDENEAEEVEFYDNLYCPVCDKSFKSEKAMKNHEKSKKHREMVALLKQQLEEEEENFSGSQVDENLLNANSEEEMEDRPKQKLPKKTEEKETEATTDL
;
A
#
# COMPACT_ATOMS: atom_id res chain seq x y z
N MET A 1 12.75 -25.35 -44.56
CA MET A 1 11.44 -24.78 -44.14
C MET A 1 11.55 -23.73 -43.04
N ARG A 2 12.23 -23.99 -41.92
CA ARG A 2 12.34 -23.01 -40.80
C ARG A 2 12.97 -21.66 -41.17
N TRP A 3 13.98 -21.63 -42.04
CA TRP A 3 14.62 -20.39 -42.48
C TRP A 3 13.67 -19.50 -43.30
N GLN A 4 12.95 -20.10 -44.24
CA GLN A 4 11.91 -19.42 -45.01
C GLN A 4 10.80 -18.87 -44.10
N GLN A 5 10.43 -19.61 -43.05
CA GLN A 5 9.43 -19.18 -42.09
C GLN A 5 9.93 -18.02 -41.22
N LYS A 6 11.19 -18.06 -40.76
CA LYS A 6 11.84 -16.94 -40.06
C LYS A 6 11.95 -15.69 -40.94
N LEU A 7 12.29 -15.87 -42.21
CA LEU A 7 12.39 -14.77 -43.18
C LEU A 7 11.02 -14.12 -43.39
N LYS A 8 9.95 -14.92 -43.49
CA LYS A 8 8.58 -14.42 -43.58
C LYS A 8 8.14 -13.69 -42.31
N GLN A 9 8.49 -14.20 -41.13
CA GLN A 9 8.19 -13.55 -39.85
C GLN A 9 8.94 -12.24 -39.67
N ALA A 10 10.24 -12.20 -40.00
CA ALA A 10 11.04 -10.98 -39.96
C ALA A 10 10.48 -9.90 -40.90
N LYS A 11 10.13 -10.29 -42.13
CA LYS A 11 9.51 -9.38 -43.10
C LYS A 11 8.14 -8.85 -42.64
N LEU A 12 7.36 -9.67 -41.94
CA LEU A 12 6.07 -9.26 -41.37
C LEU A 12 6.26 -8.29 -40.21
N ALA A 13 7.27 -8.50 -39.35
CA ALA A 13 7.60 -7.60 -38.25
C ALA A 13 8.16 -6.25 -38.75
N GLU A 14 8.95 -6.24 -39.83
CA GLU A 14 9.40 -5.01 -40.48
C GLU A 14 8.24 -4.20 -41.08
N GLN A 15 7.22 -4.89 -41.63
CA GLN A 15 6.01 -4.25 -42.15
C GLN A 15 5.02 -3.88 -41.03
N TYR A 16 5.21 -4.39 -39.82
CA TYR A 16 4.38 -4.05 -38.68
C TYR A 16 4.67 -2.60 -38.29
N ARG A 17 3.83 -1.72 -38.80
CA ARG A 17 3.82 -0.30 -38.45
C ARG A 17 2.89 -0.15 -37.26
N GLU A 18 3.45 0.19 -36.11
CA GLU A 18 2.64 0.54 -34.93
C GLU A 18 1.58 1.56 -35.34
N GLN A 19 0.35 1.35 -34.87
CA GLN A 19 -0.71 2.27 -35.23
C GLN A 19 -0.36 3.66 -34.72
N SER A 20 -0.48 4.67 -35.59
CA SER A 20 0.05 6.03 -35.38
C SER A 20 -0.41 6.72 -34.09
N TRP A 21 -1.50 6.26 -33.47
CA TRP A 21 -2.00 6.75 -32.19
C TRP A 21 -1.25 6.20 -30.96
N MET A 22 -0.29 5.28 -31.16
CA MET A 22 0.45 4.58 -30.10
C MET A 22 1.90 5.04 -29.95
N THR A 23 2.39 5.98 -30.77
CA THR A 23 3.76 6.46 -30.52
C THR A 23 3.77 7.19 -29.19
N MET A 24 4.52 6.68 -28.22
CA MET A 24 4.63 7.26 -26.87
C MET A 24 4.92 8.76 -26.93
N ALA A 25 5.72 9.19 -27.90
CA ALA A 25 6.03 10.60 -28.14
C ALA A 25 4.83 11.45 -28.57
N SER A 26 3.90 10.90 -29.37
CA SER A 26 2.68 11.64 -29.76
C SER A 26 1.72 11.80 -28.58
N MET A 27 1.61 10.77 -27.74
CA MET A 27 0.75 10.80 -26.56
C MET A 27 1.32 11.72 -25.46
N GLU A 28 2.63 11.66 -25.23
CA GLU A 28 3.32 12.55 -24.28
C GLU A 28 3.17 14.02 -24.70
N LYS A 29 3.27 14.30 -25.99
CA LYS A 29 3.05 15.65 -26.52
C LYS A 29 1.60 16.12 -26.31
N GLU A 30 0.62 15.25 -26.56
CA GLU A 30 -0.80 15.58 -26.35
C GLU A 30 -1.12 15.85 -24.88
N LEU A 31 -0.52 15.07 -23.97
CA LEU A 31 -0.62 15.31 -22.53
C LEU A 31 0.00 16.65 -22.11
N GLN A 32 1.21 16.96 -22.60
CA GLN A 32 1.86 18.23 -22.32
C GLN A 32 1.07 19.44 -22.84
N GLU A 33 0.45 19.31 -24.02
CA GLU A 33 -0.42 20.36 -24.58
C GLU A 33 -1.68 20.56 -23.73
N MET A 34 -2.29 19.48 -23.23
CA MET A 34 -3.43 19.53 -22.32
C MET A 34 -3.07 20.18 -20.98
N GLU A 35 -1.96 19.76 -20.36
CA GLU A 35 -1.47 20.32 -19.09
C GLU A 35 -1.19 21.82 -19.24
N ALA A 36 -0.48 22.23 -20.30
CA ALA A 36 -0.19 23.64 -20.54
C ALA A 36 -1.46 24.49 -20.81
N GLN A 37 -2.49 23.91 -21.43
CA GLN A 37 -3.78 24.59 -21.59
C GLN A 37 -4.49 24.76 -20.25
N TYR A 38 -4.49 23.71 -19.43
CA TYR A 38 -5.09 23.73 -18.10
C TYR A 38 -4.39 24.75 -17.19
N ASP A 39 -3.07 24.74 -17.14
CA ASP A 39 -2.28 25.70 -16.35
C ASP A 39 -2.49 27.13 -16.85
N LYS A 40 -2.70 27.34 -18.16
CA LYS A 40 -2.98 28.68 -18.69
C LYS A 40 -4.39 29.17 -18.32
N GLU A 41 -5.38 28.29 -18.25
CA GLU A 41 -6.77 28.64 -17.97
C GLU A 41 -7.08 28.68 -16.46
N PHE A 42 -6.45 27.82 -15.68
CA PHE A 42 -6.75 27.56 -14.26
C PHE A 42 -5.51 27.57 -13.36
N GLY A 43 -4.31 27.54 -13.91
CA GLY A 43 -3.07 27.73 -13.16
C GLY A 43 -2.89 29.19 -12.80
N ASP A 44 -3.77 29.68 -11.93
CA ASP A 44 -3.52 30.88 -11.16
C ASP A 44 -2.26 30.61 -10.32
N GLY A 45 -1.25 31.45 -10.46
CA GLY A 45 0.01 31.35 -9.74
C GLY A 45 -0.16 31.76 -8.28
N SER A 46 -1.08 31.12 -7.57
CA SER A 46 -1.31 31.24 -6.13
C SER A 46 -0.21 30.44 -5.44
N ASP A 47 0.92 31.07 -5.12
CA ASP A 47 1.09 31.94 -3.96
C ASP A 47 0.77 31.16 -2.68
N GLU A 48 1.79 30.99 -1.86
CA GLU A 48 1.84 30.24 -0.60
C GLU A 48 0.69 30.62 0.37
N ASN A 49 0.02 31.74 0.08
CA ASN A 49 -1.16 32.29 0.74
C ASN A 49 -2.49 31.52 0.50
N GLU A 50 -2.64 30.80 -0.63
CA GLU A 50 -3.88 30.06 -0.93
C GLU A 50 -3.98 28.74 -0.15
N ALA A 51 -2.84 28.10 0.12
CA ALA A 51 -2.76 26.95 1.01
C ALA A 51 -3.20 27.32 2.45
N GLU A 52 -2.83 28.52 2.91
CA GLU A 52 -3.18 29.03 4.24
C GLU A 52 -4.67 29.40 4.35
N GLU A 53 -5.27 29.88 3.25
CA GLU A 53 -6.71 30.15 3.17
C GLU A 53 -7.55 28.85 3.12
N VAL A 54 -7.13 27.85 2.34
CA VAL A 54 -7.81 26.54 2.26
C VAL A 54 -7.78 25.80 3.61
N GLU A 55 -6.61 25.77 4.29
CA GLU A 55 -6.48 25.21 5.64
C GLU A 55 -7.45 25.89 6.63
N PHE A 56 -7.59 27.22 6.56
CA PHE A 56 -8.49 27.98 7.42
C PHE A 56 -9.97 27.65 7.19
N TYR A 57 -10.40 27.43 5.95
CA TYR A 57 -11.78 27.04 5.63
C TYR A 57 -12.09 25.60 6.06
N ASP A 58 -11.13 24.68 5.92
CA ASP A 58 -11.27 23.30 6.40
C ASP A 58 -11.42 23.22 7.93
N ASN A 59 -10.76 24.11 8.68
CA ASN A 59 -10.92 24.18 10.13
C ASN A 59 -12.32 24.63 10.61
N LEU A 60 -13.21 25.07 9.71
CA LEU A 60 -14.54 25.56 10.04
C LEU A 60 -15.68 24.66 9.56
N TYR A 61 -15.39 23.47 9.04
CA TYR A 61 -16.40 22.51 8.60
C TYR A 61 -16.46 21.27 9.50
N CYS A 62 -17.66 20.87 9.88
CA CYS A 62 -17.90 19.65 10.64
C CYS A 62 -18.52 18.57 9.73
N PRO A 63 -17.77 17.52 9.36
CA PRO A 63 -18.27 16.47 8.45
C PRO A 63 -19.36 15.60 9.09
N VAL A 64 -19.33 15.45 10.42
CA VAL A 64 -20.34 14.70 11.18
C VAL A 64 -21.70 15.37 11.09
N CYS A 65 -21.72 16.70 11.15
CA CYS A 65 -22.94 17.49 11.20
C CYS A 65 -23.34 18.09 9.85
N ASP A 66 -22.49 17.96 8.83
CA ASP A 66 -22.55 18.68 7.56
C ASP A 66 -22.83 20.17 7.73
N LYS A 67 -21.98 20.83 8.53
CA LYS A 67 -22.15 22.24 8.92
C LYS A 67 -20.85 23.01 8.78
N SER A 68 -20.92 24.12 8.06
CA SER A 68 -19.87 25.13 8.04
C SER A 68 -20.13 26.24 9.07
N PHE A 69 -19.06 26.78 9.60
CA PHE A 69 -19.05 27.85 10.57
C PHE A 69 -18.29 29.05 10.01
N LYS A 70 -18.66 30.26 10.45
CA LYS A 70 -17.99 31.50 10.01
C LYS A 70 -16.80 31.91 10.87
N SER A 71 -16.54 31.16 11.94
CA SER A 71 -15.45 31.46 12.88
C SER A 71 -15.05 30.21 13.66
N GLU A 72 -13.78 30.13 14.00
CA GLU A 72 -13.20 29.00 14.74
C GLU A 72 -13.85 28.84 16.13
N LYS A 73 -14.21 29.96 16.75
CA LYS A 73 -14.91 29.97 18.04
C LYS A 73 -16.29 29.30 17.95
N ALA A 74 -17.01 29.49 16.84
CA ALA A 74 -18.31 28.86 16.63
C ALA A 74 -18.16 27.34 16.41
N MET A 75 -17.15 26.92 15.65
CA MET A 75 -16.81 25.51 15.44
C MET A 75 -16.40 24.83 16.76
N LYS A 76 -15.49 25.43 17.54
CA LYS A 76 -15.08 24.93 18.86
C LYS A 76 -16.24 24.81 19.85
N ASN A 77 -17.23 25.70 19.77
CA ASN A 77 -18.45 25.59 20.58
C ASN A 77 -19.37 24.47 20.05
N HIS A 78 -19.47 24.34 18.73
CA HIS A 78 -20.23 23.28 18.09
C HIS A 78 -19.74 21.88 18.49
N GLU A 79 -18.42 21.65 18.49
CA GLU A 79 -17.80 20.40 18.92
C GLU A 79 -18.15 20.02 20.37
N LYS A 80 -18.32 21.03 21.23
CA LYS A 80 -18.70 20.85 22.64
C LYS A 80 -20.20 20.66 22.84
N SER A 81 -21.01 20.93 21.81
CA SER A 81 -22.46 20.82 21.90
C SER A 81 -22.91 19.37 22.11
N LYS A 82 -23.96 19.19 22.91
CA LYS A 82 -24.54 17.87 23.19
C LYS A 82 -24.90 17.11 21.90
N LYS A 83 -25.51 17.80 20.94
CA LYS A 83 -25.92 17.23 19.66
C LYS A 83 -24.74 16.67 18.85
N HIS A 84 -23.65 17.43 18.73
CA HIS A 84 -22.47 16.96 18.03
C HIS A 84 -21.88 15.72 18.71
N ARG A 85 -21.71 15.78 20.04
CA ARG A 85 -21.14 14.67 20.82
C ARG A 85 -21.98 13.39 20.73
N GLU A 86 -23.30 13.51 20.80
CA GLU A 86 -24.20 12.36 20.64
C GLU A 86 -24.09 11.76 19.24
N MET A 87 -24.05 12.60 18.19
CA MET A 87 -23.94 12.10 16.82
C MET A 87 -22.57 11.46 16.54
N VAL A 88 -21.48 12.04 17.05
CA VAL A 88 -20.15 11.44 16.98
C VAL A 88 -20.12 10.09 17.69
N ALA A 89 -20.78 9.96 18.85
CA ALA A 89 -20.84 8.69 19.58
C ALA A 89 -21.58 7.62 18.79
N LEU A 90 -22.73 7.96 18.19
CA LEU A 90 -23.49 7.04 17.34
C LEU A 90 -22.69 6.59 16.11
N LEU A 91 -22.03 7.52 15.42
CA LEU A 91 -21.19 7.20 14.26
C LEU A 91 -20.02 6.28 14.64
N LYS A 92 -19.35 6.53 15.77
CA LYS A 92 -18.26 5.68 16.25
C LYS A 92 -18.75 4.26 16.56
N GLN A 93 -19.91 4.15 17.23
CA GLN A 93 -20.50 2.85 17.54
C GLN A 93 -20.84 2.07 16.26
N GLN A 94 -21.43 2.72 15.26
CA GLN A 94 -21.76 2.07 13.99
C GLN A 94 -20.51 1.54 13.28
N LEU A 95 -19.42 2.32 13.27
CA LEU A 95 -18.16 1.91 12.67
C LEU A 95 -17.51 0.73 13.41
N GLU A 96 -17.57 0.73 14.75
CA GLU A 96 -17.05 -0.37 15.57
C GLU A 96 -17.87 -1.66 15.37
N GLU A 97 -19.21 -1.55 15.35
CA GLU A 97 -20.10 -2.66 15.03
C GLU A 97 -19.83 -3.22 13.62
N GLU A 98 -19.61 -2.36 12.61
CA GLU A 98 -19.25 -2.79 11.26
C GLU A 98 -17.86 -3.45 11.21
N GLU A 99 -16.88 -2.97 11.98
CA GLU A 99 -15.54 -3.57 12.06
C GLU A 99 -15.58 -4.96 12.70
N GLU A 100 -16.32 -5.14 13.80
CA GLU A 100 -16.55 -6.45 14.42
C GLU A 100 -17.30 -7.39 13.47
N ASN A 101 -18.28 -6.88 12.73
CA ASN A 101 -19.06 -7.68 11.80
C ASN A 101 -18.26 -8.03 10.52
N PHE A 102 -17.29 -7.22 10.12
CA PHE A 102 -16.39 -7.47 8.99
C PHE A 102 -15.24 -8.42 9.37
N SER A 103 -14.65 -8.23 10.55
CA SER A 103 -13.58 -9.08 11.09
C SER A 103 -14.09 -10.44 11.59
N GLY A 104 -15.36 -10.54 12.00
CA GLY A 104 -16.02 -11.80 12.40
C GLY A 104 -16.26 -12.82 11.28
N SER A 105 -15.94 -12.50 10.01
CA SER A 105 -16.16 -13.38 8.86
C SER A 105 -14.89 -14.13 8.38
N GLN A 106 -13.74 -13.93 9.02
CA GLN A 106 -12.50 -14.61 8.64
C GLN A 106 -11.69 -15.14 9.84
N VAL A 107 -12.31 -16.05 10.59
CA VAL A 107 -11.59 -17.03 11.43
C VAL A 107 -12.15 -18.42 11.15
N ASP A 108 -11.75 -19.02 10.02
CA ASP A 108 -11.67 -20.48 9.94
C ASP A 108 -10.39 -20.90 10.69
N GLU A 109 -10.47 -20.87 12.02
CA GLU A 109 -9.48 -21.47 12.92
C GLU A 109 -9.61 -23.00 12.86
N ASN A 110 -9.32 -23.60 11.71
CA ASN A 110 -9.13 -25.04 11.61
C ASN A 110 -8.02 -25.44 10.63
N LEU A 111 -6.87 -24.77 10.71
CA LEU A 111 -5.63 -25.21 10.08
C LEU A 111 -4.52 -25.38 11.12
N LEU A 112 -4.83 -26.18 12.15
CA LEU A 112 -3.77 -26.83 12.92
C LEU A 112 -3.11 -27.92 12.08
N ASN A 113 -1.78 -27.90 12.16
CA ASN A 113 -0.90 -29.06 12.08
C ASN A 113 -0.36 -29.46 10.69
N ALA A 114 0.77 -28.88 10.31
CA ALA A 114 2.08 -29.57 10.36
C ALA A 114 3.09 -28.81 9.50
N ASN A 115 3.90 -27.95 10.10
CA ASN A 115 5.30 -27.94 9.71
C ASN A 115 6.20 -27.51 10.85
N SER A 116 7.20 -28.34 11.04
CA SER A 116 8.23 -28.32 12.05
C SER A 116 9.26 -27.20 11.81
N GLU A 117 10.00 -26.97 12.88
CA GLU A 117 11.40 -26.56 12.93
C GLU A 117 11.72 -25.12 13.33
N GLU A 118 12.51 -25.09 14.39
CA GLU A 118 12.85 -24.01 15.28
C GLU A 118 13.88 -23.07 14.65
N GLU A 119 13.69 -21.77 14.92
CA GLU A 119 14.57 -20.70 14.51
C GLU A 119 15.81 -20.68 15.42
N MET A 120 16.94 -21.00 14.80
CA MET A 120 18.33 -20.74 15.13
C MET A 120 18.60 -19.44 15.92
N GLU A 121 19.11 -19.55 17.16
CA GLU A 121 19.91 -18.49 17.79
C GLU A 121 20.98 -19.10 18.72
N ASP A 122 22.09 -18.38 18.81
CA ASP A 122 23.15 -18.47 19.83
C ASP A 122 24.47 -19.24 19.53
N ARG A 123 25.50 -18.44 19.26
CA ARG A 123 26.89 -18.64 19.74
C ARG A 123 27.40 -17.25 20.16
N PRO A 124 28.37 -17.08 21.10
CA PRO A 124 29.31 -18.09 21.60
C PRO A 124 29.71 -18.00 23.11
N LYS A 125 30.30 -19.08 23.65
CA LYS A 125 31.61 -19.04 24.33
C LYS A 125 32.16 -20.42 24.72
N GLN A 126 33.45 -20.55 24.43
CA GLN A 126 34.35 -21.66 24.71
C GLN A 126 34.56 -21.86 26.21
N LYS A 127 34.58 -23.10 26.72
CA LYS A 127 35.56 -23.59 27.72
C LYS A 127 35.77 -25.10 27.56
N LEU A 128 37.06 -25.49 27.53
CA LEU A 128 37.64 -26.84 27.46
C LEU A 128 37.18 -27.73 28.62
N PRO A 129 37.19 -29.08 28.48
CA PRO A 129 38.40 -29.85 28.82
C PRO A 129 38.69 -31.12 27.97
N LYS A 130 39.99 -31.28 27.69
CA LYS A 130 40.85 -32.49 27.70
C LYS A 130 40.30 -33.81 27.12
N LYS A 131 40.83 -34.15 25.95
CA LYS A 131 40.92 -35.47 25.33
C LYS A 131 41.78 -36.41 26.17
N THR A 132 41.28 -37.61 26.48
CA THR A 132 42.12 -38.80 26.65
C THR A 132 41.61 -39.87 25.70
N GLU A 133 42.48 -40.23 24.77
CA GLU A 133 42.39 -41.41 23.90
C GLU A 133 42.48 -42.68 24.75
N GLU A 134 41.71 -43.69 24.34
CA GLU A 134 41.87 -45.13 24.55
C GLU A 134 40.52 -45.74 24.06
N LYS A 135 40.42 -46.76 23.21
CA LYS A 135 41.36 -47.77 22.74
C LYS A 135 40.67 -48.46 21.56
N GLU A 136 41.42 -48.74 20.51
CA GLU A 136 41.00 -49.63 19.43
C GLU A 136 40.81 -51.05 19.98
N THR A 137 39.72 -51.72 19.60
CA THR A 137 39.75 -53.16 19.30
C THR A 137 38.67 -53.50 18.29
N GLU A 138 39.14 -54.14 17.24
CA GLU A 138 38.45 -54.83 16.15
C GLU A 138 37.46 -55.89 16.64
N ALA A 139 36.40 -56.16 15.88
CA ALA A 139 35.97 -57.53 15.54
C ALA A 139 34.64 -57.57 14.75
N THR A 140 34.72 -58.12 13.52
CA THR A 140 33.84 -59.14 12.91
C THR A 140 32.36 -58.78 12.65
N THR A 141 31.89 -58.60 11.41
CA THR A 141 31.47 -59.66 10.45
C THR A 141 30.62 -60.78 11.08
N ASP A 142 29.31 -60.83 10.79
CA ASP A 142 28.69 -61.75 9.82
C ASP A 142 27.16 -61.82 10.04
N LEU A 143 26.43 -61.63 8.93
CA LEU A 143 25.03 -62.03 8.62
C LEU A 143 23.86 -61.40 9.40
#